data_AF-A0A946TKQ4-F1
#
_entry.id   AF-A0A946TKQ4-F1
#
_cell.length_a   1.000
_cell.length_b   1.000
_cell.length_c   1.000
_cell.angle_alpha   90.00
_cell.angle_beta   90.00
_cell.angle_gamma   90.00
#
_symmetry.space_group_name_H-M   'P 1'
#
loop_
_entity.id
_entity.type
_entity.pdbx_description
1 polymer ?
#
loop_
_entity_poly.entity_id
_entity_poly.type
_entity_poly.pdbx_seq_one_letter_code
_entity_poly.pdbx_strand_id
1 'polypeptide(L)'
;NILEASLEINGFLTDTDKAYIAAAENVGLNNYMLSFVESESDIDAFHSLVPDATVVAKIESRKGMQYVHAEWPEHKKSRLMAARGDLYVELQRPHYIVQAVESIVKQDPKAIVASRIFPSLSHGLHPSCSDISDVDNLLRMGYRSFMLGDEVCLQRDSVLSAINLFESIARRYN
;
A
#
# COMPACT_ATOMS: atom_id res chain seq x y z
N ASN A 1 14.24 -5.02 -6.88
CA ASN A 1 14.74 -3.63 -6.92
C ASN A 1 16.26 -3.60 -6.98
N ILE A 2 16.80 -2.63 -7.72
CA ILE A 2 18.24 -2.32 -7.74
C ILE A 2 18.43 -1.16 -6.75
N LEU A 3 19.14 -1.38 -5.64
CA LEU A 3 19.23 -0.44 -4.52
C LEU A 3 20.23 0.73 -4.74
N GLU A 4 20.58 1.01 -5.99
CA GLU A 4 21.55 2.05 -6.34
C GLU A 4 20.90 3.44 -6.23
N ALA A 5 21.48 4.33 -5.43
CA ALA A 5 20.88 5.64 -5.14
C ALA A 5 20.80 6.57 -6.36
N SER A 6 21.62 6.31 -7.38
CA SER A 6 21.68 7.03 -8.66
C SER A 6 20.65 6.52 -9.69
N LEU A 7 19.93 5.44 -9.39
CA LEU A 7 18.93 4.91 -10.32
C LEU A 7 17.76 5.89 -10.42
N GLU A 8 17.51 6.35 -11.65
CA GLU A 8 16.38 7.19 -12.00
C GLU A 8 15.62 6.53 -13.15
N ILE A 9 14.29 6.49 -13.01
CA ILE A 9 13.40 6.00 -14.07
C ILE A 9 12.92 7.23 -14.85
N ASN A 10 13.04 7.18 -16.18
CA ASN A 10 12.59 8.27 -17.03
C ASN A 10 11.06 8.26 -17.13
N GLY A 11 10.43 9.24 -16.47
CA GLY A 11 8.98 9.38 -16.43
C GLY A 11 8.32 8.43 -15.43
N PHE A 12 7.15 8.84 -14.92
CA PHE A 12 6.43 8.10 -13.90
C PHE A 12 5.60 6.93 -14.48
N LEU A 13 4.92 7.16 -15.61
CA LEU A 13 4.04 6.16 -16.23
C LEU A 13 4.73 5.48 -17.42
N THR A 14 4.81 4.16 -17.35
CA THR A 14 5.27 3.32 -18.47
C THR A 14 4.20 3.27 -19.56
N ASP A 15 4.58 2.77 -20.75
CA ASP A 15 3.62 2.56 -21.83
C ASP A 15 2.58 1.48 -21.48
N THR A 16 2.96 0.51 -20.65
CA THR A 16 2.05 -0.49 -20.10
C THR A 16 1.04 0.14 -19.13
N ASP A 17 1.47 1.07 -18.28
CA ASP A 17 0.55 1.78 -17.37
C ASP A 17 -0.49 2.58 -18.15
N LYS A 18 -0.06 3.29 -19.21
CA LYS A 18 -0.98 4.03 -20.10
C LYS A 18 -1.98 3.09 -20.79
N ALA A 19 -1.56 1.89 -21.19
CA ALA A 19 -2.45 0.89 -21.76
C ALA A 19 -3.48 0.40 -20.73
N TYR A 20 -3.09 0.21 -19.47
CA TYR A 20 -4.03 -0.16 -18.40
C TYR A 20 -4.97 0.97 -18.00
N ILE A 21 -4.52 2.23 -18.04
CA ILE A 21 -5.39 3.39 -17.85
C ILE A 21 -6.49 3.41 -18.91
N ALA A 22 -6.12 3.29 -20.19
CA ALA A 22 -7.10 3.23 -21.28
C ALA A 22 -8.06 2.03 -21.14
N ALA A 23 -7.57 0.88 -20.70
CA ALA A 23 -8.41 -0.29 -20.45
C ALA A 23 -9.40 -0.05 -19.30
N ALA A 24 -8.97 0.59 -18.21
CA ALA A 24 -9.80 0.93 -17.06
C ALA A 24 -10.92 1.92 -17.43
N GLU A 25 -10.61 2.94 -18.22
CA GLU A 25 -11.60 3.89 -18.75
C GLU A 25 -12.68 3.20 -19.58
N ASN A 26 -12.29 2.26 -20.46
CA ASN A 26 -13.22 1.51 -21.30
C ASN A 26 -14.24 0.67 -20.50
N VAL A 27 -13.91 0.30 -19.26
CA VAL A 27 -14.81 -0.45 -18.36
C VAL A 27 -15.40 0.42 -17.24
N GLY A 28 -15.19 1.74 -17.28
CA GLY A 28 -15.73 2.69 -16.31
C GLY A 28 -15.11 2.62 -14.92
N LEU A 29 -13.88 2.11 -14.79
CA LEU A 29 -13.14 2.11 -13.53
C LEU A 29 -12.44 3.46 -13.33
N ASN A 30 -12.58 4.02 -12.12
CA ASN A 30 -12.04 5.35 -11.78
C ASN A 30 -11.19 5.36 -10.49
N ASN A 31 -10.80 4.19 -9.99
CA ASN A 31 -9.95 4.04 -8.82
C ASN A 31 -8.64 3.39 -9.25
N TYR A 32 -7.52 4.02 -8.90
CA TYR A 32 -6.19 3.61 -9.34
C TYR A 32 -5.25 3.49 -8.17
N MET A 33 -4.34 2.51 -8.24
CA MET A 33 -3.24 2.36 -7.28
C MET A 33 -1.95 2.59 -8.03
N LEU A 34 -1.33 3.74 -7.78
CA LEU A 34 -0.12 4.15 -8.49
C LEU A 34 1.09 3.56 -7.75
N SER A 35 1.89 2.78 -8.46
CA SER A 35 3.10 2.16 -7.90
C SER A 35 4.25 3.16 -7.88
N PHE A 36 5.15 3.02 -6.90
CA PHE A 36 6.37 3.81 -6.73
C PHE A 36 6.14 5.33 -6.79
N VAL A 37 5.13 5.85 -6.09
CA VAL A 37 4.93 7.29 -5.97
C VAL A 37 6.04 7.90 -5.11
N GLU A 38 6.75 8.88 -5.65
CA GLU A 38 7.93 9.50 -5.05
C GLU A 38 7.81 11.03 -4.93
N SER A 39 6.78 11.64 -5.51
CA SER A 39 6.52 13.09 -5.45
C SER A 39 5.05 13.43 -5.76
N GLU A 40 4.65 14.68 -5.49
CA GLU A 40 3.34 15.21 -5.94
C GLU A 40 3.23 15.19 -7.48
N SER A 41 4.34 15.44 -8.17
CA SER A 41 4.36 15.51 -9.63
C SER A 41 4.00 14.19 -10.31
N ASP A 42 4.20 13.05 -9.64
CA ASP A 42 3.78 11.74 -10.12
C ASP A 42 2.25 11.63 -10.15
N ILE A 43 1.58 12.16 -9.13
CA ILE A 43 0.12 12.20 -9.01
C ILE A 43 -0.45 13.20 -10.02
N ASP A 44 0.16 14.37 -10.15
CA ASP A 44 -0.24 15.39 -11.13
C ASP A 44 -0.10 14.89 -12.57
N ALA A 45 0.98 14.18 -12.89
CA ALA A 45 1.18 13.55 -14.18
C ALA A 45 0.08 12.52 -14.49
N PHE A 46 -0.35 11.75 -13.49
CA PHE A 46 -1.47 10.83 -13.61
C PHE A 46 -2.81 11.55 -13.79
N HIS A 47 -3.12 12.55 -12.96
CA HIS A 47 -4.36 13.33 -13.08
C HIS A 47 -4.44 14.16 -14.37
N SER A 48 -3.31 14.50 -14.98
CA SER A 48 -3.29 15.11 -16.32
C SER A 48 -3.89 14.18 -17.40
N LEU A 49 -3.86 12.87 -17.16
CA LEU A 49 -4.50 11.87 -18.02
C LEU A 49 -5.92 11.55 -17.55
N VAL A 50 -6.13 11.41 -16.24
CA VAL A 50 -7.41 11.01 -15.64
C VAL A 50 -7.81 11.99 -14.52
N PRO A 51 -8.36 13.18 -14.83
CA PRO A 51 -8.54 14.28 -13.87
C PRO A 51 -9.44 13.97 -12.67
N ASP A 52 -10.40 13.07 -12.85
CA ASP A 52 -11.41 12.77 -11.83
C ASP A 52 -11.18 11.46 -11.07
N ALA A 53 -10.06 10.80 -11.32
CA ALA A 53 -9.70 9.55 -10.65
C ALA A 53 -9.53 9.71 -9.13
N THR A 54 -9.84 8.64 -8.41
CA THR A 54 -9.39 8.45 -7.03
C THR A 54 -8.08 7.66 -7.05
N VAL A 55 -7.09 8.16 -6.32
CA VAL A 55 -5.74 7.61 -6.32
C VAL A 55 -5.38 7.02 -4.96
N VAL A 56 -4.74 5.85 -4.99
CA VAL A 56 -3.98 5.34 -3.87
C VAL A 56 -2.49 5.40 -4.25
N ALA A 57 -1.75 6.26 -3.56
CA ALA A 57 -0.31 6.42 -3.77
C ALA A 57 0.45 5.35 -2.98
N LYS A 58 1.03 4.37 -3.69
CA LYS A 58 1.79 3.29 -3.06
C LYS A 58 3.18 3.79 -2.71
N ILE A 59 3.48 3.79 -1.41
CA ILE A 59 4.80 4.15 -0.88
C ILE A 59 5.63 2.88 -0.81
N GLU A 60 6.54 2.76 -1.77
CA GLU A 60 7.33 1.55 -2.05
C GLU A 60 8.84 1.80 -1.93
N SER A 61 9.28 3.06 -1.87
CA SER A 61 10.69 3.43 -1.92
C SER A 61 11.11 4.42 -0.84
N ARG A 62 12.43 4.63 -0.71
CA ARG A 62 12.99 5.66 0.18
C ARG A 62 12.61 7.09 -0.24
N LYS A 63 12.54 7.36 -1.55
CA LYS A 63 12.10 8.66 -2.07
C LYS A 63 10.61 8.87 -1.77
N GLY A 64 9.78 7.83 -1.94
CA GLY A 64 8.38 7.86 -1.48
C GLY A 64 8.23 8.18 0.01
N MET A 65 9.09 7.61 0.87
CA MET A 65 9.10 7.98 2.30
C MET A 65 9.55 9.43 2.55
N GLN A 66 10.47 9.97 1.76
CA GLN A 66 10.87 11.38 1.85
C GLN A 66 9.70 12.29 1.47
N TYR A 67 9.00 11.96 0.39
CA TYR A 67 7.79 12.65 -0.05
C TYR A 67 6.69 12.66 1.03
N VAL A 68 6.42 11.50 1.65
CA VAL A 68 5.48 11.41 2.78
C VAL A 68 5.86 12.37 3.92
N HIS A 69 7.15 12.49 4.24
CA HIS A 69 7.61 13.31 5.35
C HIS A 69 7.62 14.81 5.03
N ALA A 70 8.01 15.18 3.82
CA ALA A 70 8.31 16.56 3.47
C ALA A 70 7.13 17.28 2.80
N GLU A 71 6.31 16.56 2.03
CA GLU A 71 5.48 17.17 1.00
C GLU A 71 4.02 16.70 1.00
N TRP A 72 3.72 15.47 1.45
CA TRP A 72 2.36 14.91 1.34
C TRP A 72 1.26 15.84 1.88
N PRO A 73 0.43 16.42 1.00
CA PRO A 73 -0.65 17.30 1.42
C PRO A 73 -1.89 16.50 1.81
N GLU A 74 -2.84 17.14 2.49
CA GLU A 74 -4.15 16.53 2.71
C GLU A 74 -4.94 16.52 1.38
N HIS A 75 -5.08 15.35 0.77
CA HIS A 75 -5.83 15.20 -0.47
C HIS A 75 -7.29 14.78 -0.24
N LYS A 76 -8.20 15.30 -1.08
CA LYS A 76 -9.60 14.86 -1.12
C LYS A 76 -9.82 13.58 -1.93
N LYS A 77 -9.03 13.38 -2.98
CA LYS A 77 -9.16 12.26 -3.93
C LYS A 77 -7.98 11.28 -3.91
N SER A 78 -7.00 11.52 -3.04
CA SER A 78 -5.81 10.66 -2.92
C SER A 78 -5.63 10.20 -1.48
N ARG A 79 -5.08 9.02 -1.30
CA ARG A 79 -4.64 8.50 -0.01
C ARG A 79 -3.37 7.67 -0.15
N LEU A 80 -2.61 7.53 0.92
CA LEU A 80 -1.40 6.73 0.96
C LEU A 80 -1.72 5.23 1.06
N MET A 81 -0.79 4.42 0.58
CA MET A 81 -0.68 3.02 0.92
C MET A 81 0.74 2.71 1.40
N ALA A 82 0.86 2.10 2.56
CA ALA A 82 2.08 1.42 2.99
C ALA A 82 2.18 0.06 2.27
N ALA A 83 2.87 0.03 1.13
CA ALA A 83 3.10 -1.17 0.34
C ALA A 83 4.34 -1.91 0.88
N ARG A 84 4.15 -2.64 1.99
CA ARG A 84 5.24 -3.20 2.81
C ARG A 84 6.11 -4.24 2.10
N GLY A 85 5.67 -4.79 0.97
CA GLY A 85 6.43 -5.73 0.16
C GLY A 85 7.71 -5.09 -0.37
N ASP A 86 7.57 -4.16 -1.32
CA ASP A 86 8.67 -3.41 -1.92
C ASP A 86 9.32 -2.45 -0.93
N LEU A 87 8.53 -1.76 -0.09
CA LEU A 87 9.07 -0.83 0.90
C LEU A 87 10.08 -1.51 1.83
N TYR A 88 9.81 -2.76 2.26
CA TYR A 88 10.75 -3.51 3.09
C TYR A 88 12.09 -3.77 2.39
N VAL A 89 12.06 -4.01 1.08
CA VAL A 89 13.27 -4.26 0.27
C VAL A 89 14.05 -2.96 0.05
N GLU A 90 13.36 -1.84 -0.13
CA GLU A 90 13.97 -0.53 -0.39
C GLU A 90 14.61 0.14 0.84
N LEU A 91 14.19 -0.25 2.04
CA LEU A 91 14.74 0.31 3.27
C LEU A 91 16.19 -0.12 3.49
N GLN A 92 17.02 0.83 3.96
CA GLN A 92 18.44 0.55 4.27
C GLN A 92 18.62 -0.55 5.32
N ARG A 93 17.68 -0.65 6.27
CA ARG A 93 17.69 -1.64 7.34
C ARG A 93 16.28 -2.20 7.54
N PRO A 94 16.12 -3.53 7.63
CA PRO A 94 14.81 -4.17 7.76
C PRO A 94 13.94 -3.64 8.91
N HIS A 95 14.53 -3.29 10.06
CA HIS A 95 13.77 -2.85 11.23
C HIS A 95 13.16 -1.45 11.10
N TYR A 96 13.57 -0.66 10.10
CA TYR A 96 12.93 0.63 9.82
C TYR A 96 11.50 0.49 9.26
N ILE A 97 11.08 -0.72 8.89
CA ILE A 97 9.72 -0.94 8.37
C ILE A 97 8.64 -0.47 9.35
N VAL A 98 8.84 -0.68 10.66
CA VAL A 98 7.89 -0.27 11.71
C VAL A 98 7.76 1.25 11.75
N GLN A 99 8.88 1.97 11.77
CA GLN A 99 8.89 3.44 11.77
C GLN A 99 8.31 4.02 10.48
N ALA A 100 8.56 3.37 9.34
CA ALA A 100 8.03 3.78 8.05
C ALA A 100 6.50 3.67 8.01
N VAL A 101 5.94 2.53 8.41
CA VAL A 101 4.47 2.35 8.42
C VAL A 101 3.78 3.25 9.45
N GLU A 102 4.40 3.51 10.60
CA GLU A 102 3.90 4.49 11.59
C GLU A 102 3.85 5.90 11.00
N SER A 103 4.90 6.30 10.29
CA SER A 103 4.99 7.63 9.69
C SER A 103 3.94 7.82 8.59
N ILE A 104 3.69 6.79 7.76
CA ILE A 104 2.67 6.83 6.71
C ILE A 104 1.27 7.05 7.29
N VAL A 105 0.84 6.28 8.31
CA VAL A 105 -0.51 6.44 8.88
C VAL A 105 -0.67 7.70 9.73
N LYS A 106 0.43 8.16 10.33
CA LYS A 106 0.42 9.44 11.04
C LYS A 106 0.19 10.61 10.07
N GLN A 107 0.79 10.54 8.89
CA GLN A 107 0.63 11.55 7.84
C GLN A 107 -0.73 11.45 7.14
N ASP A 108 -1.20 10.24 6.86
CA ASP A 108 -2.53 9.98 6.31
C ASP A 108 -3.30 8.95 7.17
N PRO A 109 -4.19 9.41 8.06
CA PRO A 109 -5.03 8.52 8.87
C PRO A 109 -5.96 7.60 8.07
N LYS A 110 -6.17 7.86 6.77
CA LYS A 110 -6.98 7.04 5.86
C LYS A 110 -6.13 6.05 5.06
N ALA A 111 -4.83 5.99 5.30
CA ALA A 111 -3.90 5.16 4.58
C ALA A 111 -4.28 3.67 4.63
N ILE A 112 -3.96 2.97 3.55
CA ILE A 112 -4.08 1.51 3.47
C ILE A 112 -2.75 0.89 3.89
N VAL A 113 -2.77 -0.16 4.71
CA VAL A 113 -1.60 -1.03 4.87
C VAL A 113 -1.79 -2.28 4.03
N ALA A 114 -0.79 -2.62 3.22
CA ALA A 114 -0.83 -3.73 2.28
C ALA A 114 0.41 -4.61 2.40
N SER A 115 0.35 -5.79 1.76
CA SER A 115 1.36 -6.83 1.78
C SER A 115 1.60 -7.43 3.18
N ARG A 116 1.97 -8.71 3.23
CA ARG A 116 2.30 -9.43 4.48
C ARG A 116 1.17 -9.38 5.51
N ILE A 117 -0.08 -9.28 5.06
CA ILE A 117 -1.27 -9.36 5.92
C ILE A 117 -1.71 -10.82 5.97
N PHE A 118 -1.58 -11.44 7.15
CA PHE A 118 -1.82 -12.86 7.39
C PHE A 118 -1.11 -13.84 6.44
N PRO A 119 0.20 -13.70 6.17
CA PRO A 119 0.91 -14.54 5.21
C PRO A 119 0.85 -16.03 5.56
N SER A 120 0.75 -16.42 6.84
CA SER A 120 0.63 -17.84 7.20
C SER A 120 -0.63 -18.49 6.62
N LEU A 121 -1.66 -17.70 6.32
CA LEU A 121 -2.91 -18.20 5.75
C LEU A 121 -2.80 -18.63 4.28
N SER A 122 -1.72 -18.27 3.58
CA SER A 122 -1.45 -18.82 2.23
C SER A 122 -0.98 -20.27 2.25
N HIS A 123 -0.50 -20.75 3.40
CA HIS A 123 0.07 -22.10 3.57
C HIS A 123 -0.79 -23.04 4.43
N GLY A 124 -1.85 -22.53 5.08
CA GLY A 124 -2.78 -23.32 5.88
C GLY A 124 -3.81 -22.44 6.58
N LEU A 125 -4.84 -23.02 7.19
CA LEU A 125 -5.93 -22.24 7.80
C LEU A 125 -5.67 -21.81 9.25
N HIS A 126 -4.51 -22.18 9.82
CA HIS A 126 -4.14 -21.83 11.17
C HIS A 126 -3.22 -20.59 11.15
N PRO A 127 -3.68 -19.43 11.64
CA PRO A 127 -2.86 -18.22 11.63
C PRO A 127 -1.70 -18.34 12.62
N SER A 128 -0.57 -17.75 12.25
CA SER A 128 0.59 -17.64 13.14
C SER A 128 0.36 -16.58 14.23
N CYS A 129 1.03 -16.73 15.38
CA CYS A 129 1.03 -15.68 16.40
C CYS A 129 1.61 -14.36 15.88
N SER A 130 2.62 -14.42 15.00
CA SER A 130 3.21 -13.22 14.40
C SER A 130 2.23 -12.46 13.51
N ASP A 131 1.35 -13.15 12.78
CA ASP A 131 0.36 -12.50 11.92
C ASP A 131 -0.67 -11.74 12.77
N ILE A 132 -1.12 -12.35 13.87
CA ILE A 132 -2.05 -11.73 14.81
C ILE A 132 -1.40 -10.52 15.48
N SER A 133 -0.14 -10.65 15.94
CA SER A 133 0.60 -9.55 16.55
C SER A 133 0.87 -8.40 15.58
N ASP A 134 1.20 -8.69 14.31
CA ASP A 134 1.42 -7.67 13.28
C ASP A 134 0.14 -6.86 13.04
N VAL A 135 -0.99 -7.52 12.80
CA VAL A 135 -2.26 -6.83 12.54
C VAL A 135 -2.79 -6.08 13.78
N ASP A 136 -2.67 -6.64 14.98
CA ASP A 136 -3.00 -5.94 16.23
C ASP A 136 -2.16 -4.67 16.38
N ASN A 137 -0.86 -4.74 16.06
CA ASN A 137 0.05 -3.60 16.12
C ASN A 137 -0.33 -2.52 15.08
N LEU A 138 -0.62 -2.90 13.84
CA LEU A 138 -1.07 -1.97 12.79
C LEU A 138 -2.38 -1.26 13.18
N LEU A 139 -3.32 -1.97 13.80
CA LEU A 139 -4.56 -1.38 14.33
C LEU A 139 -4.27 -0.37 15.46
N ARG A 140 -3.33 -0.67 16.37
CA ARG A 140 -2.88 0.26 17.43
C ARG A 140 -2.23 1.51 16.88
N MET A 141 -1.45 1.40 15.79
CA MET A 141 -0.83 2.54 15.11
C MET A 141 -1.86 3.49 14.49
N GLY A 142 -3.08 3.01 14.22
CA GLY A 142 -4.17 3.81 13.67
C GLY A 142 -4.67 3.36 12.30
N TYR A 143 -4.09 2.32 11.69
CA TYR A 143 -4.58 1.82 10.41
C TYR A 143 -6.00 1.28 10.57
N ARG A 144 -6.85 1.58 9.59
CA ARG A 144 -8.24 1.07 9.49
C ARG A 144 -8.55 0.46 8.14
N SER A 145 -7.73 0.70 7.13
CA SER A 145 -7.83 0.08 5.81
C SER A 145 -6.68 -0.91 5.62
N PHE A 146 -7.01 -2.16 5.29
CA PHE A 146 -6.06 -3.25 5.10
C PHE A 146 -6.29 -3.89 3.73
N MET A 147 -5.22 -4.35 3.10
CA MET A 147 -5.28 -5.09 1.83
C MET A 147 -4.59 -6.44 1.96
N LEU A 148 -5.34 -7.52 1.69
CA LEU A 148 -4.81 -8.87 1.59
C LEU A 148 -3.96 -9.02 0.33
N GLY A 149 -2.85 -9.74 0.43
CA GLY A 149 -1.99 -10.04 -0.71
C GLY A 149 -2.50 -11.24 -1.52
N ASP A 150 -2.03 -11.32 -2.76
CA ASP A 150 -2.47 -12.32 -3.74
C ASP A 150 -2.37 -13.76 -3.22
N GLU A 151 -1.29 -14.12 -2.53
CA GLU A 151 -1.08 -15.48 -2.01
C GLU A 151 -2.22 -15.96 -1.09
N VAL A 152 -2.77 -15.06 -0.27
CA VAL A 152 -3.93 -15.34 0.57
C VAL A 152 -5.21 -15.37 -0.27
N CYS A 153 -5.30 -14.47 -1.26
CA CYS A 153 -6.45 -14.30 -2.16
C CYS A 153 -6.67 -15.44 -3.16
N LEU A 154 -5.63 -16.21 -3.49
CA LEU A 154 -5.70 -17.32 -4.44
C LEU A 154 -6.49 -18.52 -3.93
N GLN A 155 -6.76 -18.61 -2.62
CA GLN A 155 -7.49 -19.71 -2.01
C GLN A 155 -8.72 -19.20 -1.24
N ARG A 156 -9.90 -19.68 -1.61
CA ARG A 156 -11.18 -19.28 -0.99
C ARG A 156 -11.14 -19.36 0.54
N ASP A 157 -10.71 -20.50 1.07
CA ASP A 157 -10.78 -20.74 2.52
C ASP A 157 -9.75 -19.89 3.29
N SER A 158 -8.60 -19.59 2.68
CA SER A 158 -7.60 -18.67 3.21
C SER A 158 -8.15 -17.24 3.33
N VAL A 159 -8.83 -16.74 2.29
CA VAL A 159 -9.49 -15.43 2.33
C VAL A 159 -10.55 -15.37 3.41
N LEU A 160 -11.42 -16.39 3.49
CA LEU A 160 -12.47 -16.44 4.51
C LEU A 160 -11.88 -16.48 5.91
N SER A 161 -10.82 -17.27 6.12
CA SER A 161 -10.10 -17.31 7.40
C SER A 161 -9.50 -15.94 7.76
N ALA A 162 -8.87 -15.26 6.78
CA ALA A 162 -8.27 -13.94 6.96
C ALA A 162 -9.31 -12.88 7.35
N ILE A 163 -10.47 -12.86 6.69
CA ILE A 163 -11.55 -11.91 6.98
C ILE A 163 -12.13 -12.16 8.38
N ASN A 164 -12.43 -13.42 8.72
CA ASN A 164 -12.97 -13.79 10.04
C ASN A 164 -12.00 -13.45 11.17
N LEU A 165 -10.70 -13.70 10.96
CA LEU A 165 -9.66 -13.36 11.92
C LEU A 165 -9.52 -11.84 12.06
N PHE A 166 -9.49 -11.11 10.95
CA PHE A 166 -9.43 -9.65 10.96
C PHE A 166 -10.60 -9.05 11.75
N GLU A 167 -11.83 -9.51 11.48
CA GLU A 167 -13.01 -9.06 12.22
C GLU A 167 -12.87 -9.31 13.73
N SER A 168 -12.38 -10.50 14.11
CA SER A 168 -12.19 -10.87 15.51
C SER A 168 -11.17 -9.98 16.22
N ILE A 169 -10.07 -9.60 15.55
CA ILE A 169 -9.05 -8.69 16.10
C ILE A 169 -9.59 -7.26 16.14
N ALA A 170 -10.20 -6.78 15.05
CA ALA A 170 -10.66 -5.41 14.87
C ALA A 170 -11.77 -4.99 15.83
N ARG A 171 -12.61 -5.93 16.30
CA ARG A 171 -13.65 -5.69 17.32
C ARG A 171 -13.13 -5.04 18.61
N ARG A 172 -11.84 -5.15 18.91
CA ARG A 172 -11.20 -4.53 20.10
C ARG A 172 -10.97 -3.03 19.95
N TYR A 173 -11.11 -2.49 18.74
CA TYR A 173 -10.78 -1.11 18.37
C TYR A 173 -12.00 -0.30 17.88
N ASN A 174 -13.21 -0.90 17.98
CA ASN A 174 -14.50 -0.30 17.65
C ASN A 174 -15.28 0.06 18.91
#